data_AF-A0A1F5EQE5-F1
#
_entry.id   AF-A0A1F5EQE5-F1
#
_cell.length_a   1.000
_cell.length_b   1.000
_cell.length_c   1.000
_cell.angle_alpha   90.00
_cell.angle_beta   90.00
_cell.angle_gamma   90.00
#
_symmetry.space_group_name_H-M   'P 1'
#
loop_
_entity.id
_entity.type
_entity.pdbx_description
1 polymer ?
#
loop_
_entity_poly.entity_id
_entity_poly.type
_entity_poly.pdbx_seq_one_letter_code
_entity_poly.pdbx_strand_id
1 'polypeptide(L)'
;MEQHTKATTNCSNDLVDPLRAEIIESQKARIDLLKYKLIAIAALGSIGLGLGSNRPENAPLILALIPLVCLYVDLLCYHNTMRILVIGQFFKKNSCPYETFIAEAGGVLSDAGLYLFRKNKGKTFHAKCNFRKLSDKSNNNYVSSREIRNEVSVQKETSDEKRKKPYKSGAGYFFELEDVALQWSTIFLSLILSAISIFNIITKTGFSSQSHTGYILAFTGIAGMILSYLFYKGFEKHKDTLFVVVQRLGESLIDEKTN
;
A
#
# COMPACT_ATOMS: atom_id res chain seq x y z
N MET A 1 -38.93 -21.94 10.43
CA MET A 1 -38.14 -21.34 9.33
C MET A 1 -36.88 -20.60 9.81
N GLU A 2 -36.67 -20.37 11.11
CA GLU A 2 -35.46 -19.71 11.66
C GLU A 2 -34.21 -20.59 11.79
N GLN A 3 -34.31 -21.91 11.64
CA GLN A 3 -33.16 -22.81 11.89
C GLN A 3 -32.19 -22.95 10.70
N HIS A 4 -32.61 -22.61 9.48
CA HIS A 4 -31.74 -22.71 8.29
C HIS A 4 -30.76 -21.54 8.14
N THR A 5 -30.99 -20.41 8.81
CA THR A 5 -30.11 -19.23 8.70
C THR A 5 -28.89 -19.29 9.63
N LYS A 6 -28.89 -20.15 10.65
CA LYS A 6 -27.76 -20.30 11.59
C LYS A 6 -26.62 -21.17 11.06
N ALA A 7 -26.86 -22.02 10.07
CA ALA A 7 -25.86 -22.96 9.58
C ALA A 7 -24.85 -22.32 8.61
N THR A 8 -25.24 -21.27 7.88
CA THR A 8 -24.37 -20.60 6.89
C THR A 8 -23.35 -19.65 7.51
N THR A 9 -23.59 -19.16 8.73
CA THR A 9 -22.69 -18.22 9.43
C THR A 9 -21.47 -18.86 10.08
N ASN A 10 -21.46 -20.18 10.32
CA ASN A 10 -20.34 -20.83 11.00
C ASN A 10 -19.20 -21.22 10.03
N CYS A 11 -19.53 -21.58 8.79
CA CYS A 11 -18.53 -22.02 7.81
C CYS A 11 -17.64 -20.88 7.26
N SER A 12 -18.10 -19.62 7.35
CA SER A 12 -17.32 -18.47 6.90
C SER A 12 -16.17 -18.11 7.84
N ASN A 13 -16.30 -18.39 9.13
CA ASN A 13 -15.29 -17.96 10.11
C ASN A 13 -13.99 -18.77 9.98
N ASP A 14 -14.12 -20.08 9.70
CA ASP A 14 -12.98 -20.99 9.53
C ASP A 14 -12.06 -20.61 8.36
N LEU A 15 -12.59 -19.93 7.32
CA LEU A 15 -11.81 -19.43 6.18
C LEU A 15 -11.28 -18.00 6.39
N VAL A 16 -12.02 -17.17 7.13
CA VAL A 16 -11.66 -15.77 7.35
C VAL A 16 -10.42 -15.64 8.23
N ASP A 17 -10.32 -16.47 9.28
CA ASP A 17 -9.21 -16.43 10.22
C ASP A 17 -7.84 -16.75 9.60
N PRO A 18 -7.65 -17.81 8.78
CA PRO A 18 -6.37 -18.07 8.14
C PRO A 18 -5.98 -16.97 7.13
N LEU A 19 -6.95 -16.41 6.39
CA LEU A 19 -6.69 -15.31 5.46
C LEU A 19 -6.27 -14.02 6.18
N ARG A 20 -6.83 -13.75 7.36
CA ARG A 20 -6.39 -12.63 8.21
C ARG A 20 -4.98 -12.86 8.74
N ALA A 21 -4.69 -14.07 9.20
CA ALA A 21 -3.35 -14.44 9.63
C ALA A 21 -2.33 -14.24 8.49
N GLU A 22 -2.68 -14.61 7.27
CA GLU A 22 -1.85 -14.43 6.07
C GLU A 22 -1.59 -12.94 5.73
N ILE A 23 -2.59 -12.06 5.90
CA ILE A 23 -2.39 -10.60 5.77
C ILE A 23 -1.39 -10.10 6.84
N ILE A 24 -1.60 -10.49 8.09
CA ILE A 24 -0.74 -10.06 9.22
C ILE A 24 0.69 -10.55 9.01
N GLU A 25 0.87 -11.80 8.59
CA GLU A 25 2.17 -12.38 8.28
C GLU A 25 2.84 -11.64 7.11
N SER A 26 2.10 -11.33 6.05
CA SER A 26 2.60 -10.58 4.89
C SER A 26 3.03 -9.15 5.27
N GLN A 27 2.28 -8.48 6.15
CA GLN A 27 2.65 -7.16 6.68
C GLN A 27 3.91 -7.23 7.54
N LYS A 28 4.02 -8.25 8.39
CA LYS A 28 5.23 -8.47 9.21
C LYS A 28 6.45 -8.72 8.34
N ALA A 29 6.33 -9.58 7.33
CA ALA A 29 7.40 -9.88 6.39
C ALA A 29 7.88 -8.63 5.64
N ARG A 30 6.97 -7.72 5.28
CA ARG A 30 7.30 -6.45 4.62
C ARG A 30 8.15 -5.53 5.52
N ILE A 31 7.79 -5.38 6.79
CA ILE A 31 8.56 -4.57 7.74
C ILE A 31 9.97 -5.16 7.94
N ASP A 32 10.07 -6.49 8.01
CA ASP A 32 11.37 -7.15 8.17
C ASP A 32 12.23 -7.00 6.91
N LEU A 33 11.66 -7.09 5.71
CA LEU A 33 12.36 -6.81 4.45
C LEU A 33 12.91 -5.38 4.40
N LEU A 34 12.16 -4.38 4.90
CA LEU A 34 12.64 -3.00 4.98
C LEU A 34 13.89 -2.90 5.88
N LYS A 35 13.91 -3.58 7.02
CA LYS A 35 15.08 -3.63 7.91
C LYS A 35 16.27 -4.27 7.20
N TYR A 36 16.05 -5.39 6.51
CA TYR A 36 17.11 -6.05 5.75
C TYR A 36 17.65 -5.19 4.61
N LYS A 37 16.79 -4.39 3.95
CA LYS A 37 17.24 -3.39 2.96
C LYS A 37 18.26 -2.43 3.56
N LEU A 38 17.93 -1.84 4.71
CA LEU A 38 18.81 -0.88 5.37
C LEU A 38 20.12 -1.54 5.84
N ILE A 39 20.06 -2.73 6.43
CA ILE A 39 21.25 -3.48 6.88
C ILE A 39 22.14 -3.84 5.68
N ALA A 40 21.56 -4.35 4.58
CA ALA A 40 22.31 -4.74 3.39
C ALA A 40 22.98 -3.53 2.72
N ILE A 41 22.26 -2.41 2.59
CA ILE A 41 22.82 -1.16 2.05
C ILE A 41 23.96 -0.65 2.94
N ALA A 42 23.77 -0.64 4.27
CA ALA A 42 24.80 -0.20 5.20
C ALA A 42 26.05 -1.09 5.14
N ALA A 43 25.87 -2.41 5.08
CA ALA A 43 26.97 -3.36 4.94
C ALA A 43 27.74 -3.14 3.63
N LEU A 44 27.05 -3.13 2.48
CA LEU A 44 27.67 -2.90 1.18
C LEU A 44 28.33 -1.51 1.07
N GLY A 45 27.66 -0.49 1.61
CA GLY A 45 28.21 0.86 1.71
C GLY A 45 29.49 0.91 2.53
N SER A 46 29.51 0.25 3.70
CA SER A 46 30.70 0.23 4.57
C SER A 46 31.89 -0.48 3.92
N ILE A 47 31.64 -1.61 3.23
CA ILE A 47 32.66 -2.36 2.51
C ILE A 47 33.15 -1.56 1.30
N GLY A 48 32.24 -0.98 0.52
CA GLY A 48 32.55 -0.21 -0.68
C GLY A 48 33.26 1.13 -0.39
N LEU A 49 32.96 1.77 0.73
CA LEU A 49 33.65 2.98 1.19
C LEU A 49 34.99 2.67 1.85
N GLY A 50 35.23 1.41 2.23
CA GLY A 50 36.46 0.99 2.87
C GLY A 50 36.59 1.48 4.30
N LEU A 51 35.52 1.38 5.11
CA LEU A 51 35.52 1.73 6.55
C LEU A 51 36.35 0.77 7.43
N GLY A 52 37.48 0.25 6.92
CA GLY A 52 38.38 -0.67 7.62
C GLY A 52 39.83 -0.49 7.16
N SER A 53 40.76 -1.24 7.76
CA SER A 53 42.20 -1.10 7.48
C SER A 53 42.60 -1.49 6.05
N ASN A 54 41.80 -2.31 5.37
CA ASN A 54 42.09 -2.83 4.04
C ASN A 54 41.00 -2.40 3.05
N ARG A 55 41.31 -1.46 2.16
CA ARG A 55 40.39 -1.05 1.09
C ARG A 55 40.37 -2.12 0.00
N PRO A 56 39.21 -2.71 -0.34
CA PRO A 56 39.15 -3.70 -1.40
C PRO A 56 39.46 -3.05 -2.75
N GLU A 57 40.26 -3.72 -3.59
CA GLU A 57 40.57 -3.27 -4.96
C GLU A 57 39.28 -3.12 -5.80
N ASN A 58 38.27 -3.93 -5.49
CA ASN A 58 36.97 -3.97 -6.16
C ASN A 58 35.90 -3.09 -5.49
N ALA A 59 36.29 -2.12 -4.65
CA ALA A 59 35.37 -1.19 -3.97
C ALA A 59 34.28 -0.59 -4.89
N PRO A 60 34.57 -0.12 -6.13
CA PRO A 60 33.55 0.46 -7.01
C PRO A 60 32.48 -0.55 -7.45
N LEU A 61 32.86 -1.81 -7.66
CA LEU A 61 31.92 -2.87 -8.05
C LEU A 61 30.94 -3.20 -6.92
N ILE A 62 31.40 -3.15 -5.67
CA ILE A 62 30.55 -3.38 -4.49
C ILE A 62 29.53 -2.25 -4.35
N LEU A 63 29.94 -0.99 -4.55
CA LEU A 63 29.02 0.15 -4.54
C LEU A 63 28.02 0.10 -5.70
N ALA A 64 28.43 -0.37 -6.88
CA ALA A 64 27.56 -0.58 -8.02
C ALA A 64 26.51 -1.67 -7.81
N LEU A 65 26.70 -2.58 -6.84
CA LEU A 65 25.72 -3.61 -6.48
C LEU A 65 24.55 -3.07 -5.65
N ILE A 66 24.72 -1.92 -4.99
CA ILE A 66 23.71 -1.38 -4.07
C ILE A 66 22.36 -1.14 -4.76
N PRO A 67 22.27 -0.47 -5.93
CA PRO A 67 20.98 -0.28 -6.61
C PRO A 67 20.28 -1.60 -6.97
N LEU A 68 21.05 -2.65 -7.30
CA LEU A 68 20.50 -3.96 -7.62
C LEU A 68 19.87 -4.63 -6.39
N VAL A 69 20.54 -4.55 -5.23
CA VAL A 69 20.01 -5.08 -3.97
C VAL A 69 18.76 -4.30 -3.53
N CYS A 70 18.76 -2.98 -3.67
CA CYS A 70 17.58 -2.16 -3.40
C CYS A 70 16.39 -2.61 -4.26
N LEU A 71 16.61 -2.74 -5.57
CA LEU A 71 15.57 -3.16 -6.51
C LEU A 71 15.01 -4.56 -6.16
N TYR A 72 15.89 -5.49 -5.78
CA TYR A 72 15.48 -6.84 -5.38
C TYR A 72 14.56 -6.83 -4.15
N VAL A 73 14.93 -6.07 -3.11
CA VAL A 73 14.08 -5.98 -1.92
C VAL A 73 12.76 -5.26 -2.23
N ASP A 74 12.79 -4.23 -3.07
CA ASP A 74 11.57 -3.52 -3.50
C ASP A 74 10.62 -4.45 -4.27
N LEU A 75 11.15 -5.35 -5.11
CA LEU A 75 10.38 -6.40 -5.79
C LEU A 75 9.74 -7.41 -4.82
N LEU A 76 10.43 -7.79 -3.75
CA LEU A 76 9.86 -8.67 -2.72
C LEU A 76 8.76 -7.97 -1.91
N CYS A 77 8.97 -6.71 -1.52
CA CYS A 77 7.96 -5.89 -0.86
C CYS A 77 6.71 -5.74 -1.74
N TYR A 78 6.90 -5.54 -3.04
CA TYR A 78 5.83 -5.51 -4.02
C TYR A 78 5.02 -6.80 -4.03
N HIS A 79 5.69 -7.96 -4.04
CA HIS A 79 5.01 -9.26 -4.11
C HIS A 79 4.07 -9.46 -2.90
N ASN A 80 4.56 -9.11 -1.71
CA ASN A 80 3.76 -9.16 -0.48
C ASN A 80 2.58 -8.17 -0.53
N THR A 81 2.78 -6.96 -1.05
CA THR A 81 1.68 -5.99 -1.25
C THR A 81 0.61 -6.54 -2.20
N MET A 82 0.99 -7.20 -3.29
CA MET A 82 0.03 -7.82 -4.22
C MET A 82 -0.80 -8.90 -3.53
N ARG A 83 -0.18 -9.74 -2.71
CA ARG A 83 -0.87 -10.78 -1.94
C ARG A 83 -1.92 -10.18 -1.00
N ILE A 84 -1.55 -9.14 -0.25
CA ILE A 84 -2.48 -8.42 0.65
C ILE A 84 -3.65 -7.82 -0.14
N LEU A 85 -3.40 -7.22 -1.31
CA LEU A 85 -4.45 -6.64 -2.14
C LEU A 85 -5.44 -7.70 -2.65
N VAL A 86 -4.95 -8.85 -3.10
CA VAL A 86 -5.81 -9.96 -3.57
C VAL A 86 -6.71 -10.46 -2.45
N ILE A 87 -6.16 -10.70 -1.26
CA ILE A 87 -6.95 -11.15 -0.10
C ILE A 87 -7.95 -10.07 0.32
N GLY A 88 -7.55 -8.79 0.30
CA GLY A 88 -8.44 -7.67 0.59
C GLY A 88 -9.64 -7.61 -0.38
N GLN A 89 -9.42 -7.80 -1.68
CA GLN A 89 -10.53 -7.86 -2.64
C GLN A 89 -11.46 -9.05 -2.39
N PHE A 90 -10.89 -10.21 -2.01
CA PHE A 90 -11.68 -11.38 -1.65
C PHE A 90 -12.60 -11.08 -0.45
N PHE A 91 -12.12 -10.39 0.58
CA PHE A 91 -12.96 -10.00 1.72
C PHE A 91 -14.05 -9.01 1.34
N LYS A 92 -13.73 -8.02 0.51
CA LYS A 92 -14.69 -7.02 0.03
C LYS A 92 -15.87 -7.67 -0.71
N LYS A 93 -15.59 -8.66 -1.55
CA LYS A 93 -16.61 -9.35 -2.34
C LYS A 93 -17.53 -10.23 -1.48
N ASN A 94 -17.01 -10.86 -0.43
CA ASN A 94 -17.79 -11.75 0.43
C ASN A 94 -18.60 -11.01 1.51
N SER A 95 -18.70 -9.67 1.44
CA SER A 95 -19.44 -8.83 2.39
C SER A 95 -19.17 -9.20 3.85
N CYS A 96 -17.89 -9.41 4.19
CA CYS A 96 -17.51 -9.78 5.55
C CYS A 96 -17.96 -8.68 6.53
N PRO A 97 -18.48 -9.05 7.72
CA PRO A 97 -18.88 -8.07 8.75
C PRO A 97 -17.77 -7.08 9.13
N TYR A 98 -16.53 -7.49 8.90
CA TYR A 98 -15.34 -6.66 9.08
C TYR A 98 -15.29 -5.45 8.16
N GLU A 99 -15.71 -5.56 6.90
CA GLU A 99 -15.78 -4.42 5.97
C GLU A 99 -16.86 -3.44 6.43
N THR A 100 -17.97 -3.94 6.98
CA THR A 100 -18.99 -3.09 7.60
C THR A 100 -18.43 -2.36 8.81
N PHE A 101 -17.67 -3.06 9.66
CA PHE A 101 -16.97 -2.46 10.80
C PHE A 101 -15.92 -1.44 10.36
N ILE A 102 -15.11 -1.71 9.32
CA ILE A 102 -14.14 -0.75 8.79
C ILE A 102 -14.85 0.44 8.15
N ALA A 103 -15.94 0.24 7.42
CA ALA A 103 -16.71 1.33 6.84
C ALA A 103 -17.32 2.22 7.93
N GLU A 104 -17.81 1.64 9.02
CA GLU A 104 -18.32 2.35 10.18
C GLU A 104 -17.19 3.08 10.93
N ALA A 105 -16.10 2.40 11.27
CA ALA A 105 -14.93 2.98 11.95
C ALA A 105 -14.24 4.05 11.08
N GLY A 106 -14.15 3.81 9.78
CA GLY A 106 -13.60 4.71 8.78
C GLY A 106 -14.49 5.93 8.53
N GLY A 107 -15.81 5.78 8.61
CA GLY A 107 -16.76 6.89 8.62
C GLY A 107 -16.57 7.78 9.84
N VAL A 108 -16.44 7.18 11.03
CA VAL A 108 -16.17 7.91 12.28
C VAL A 108 -14.84 8.67 12.23
N LEU A 109 -13.78 8.08 11.67
CA LEU A 109 -12.48 8.74 11.50
C LEU A 109 -12.47 9.79 10.38
N SER A 110 -13.20 9.55 9.28
CA SER A 110 -13.34 10.53 8.19
C SER A 110 -14.08 11.77 8.68
N ASP A 111 -15.16 11.60 9.44
CA ASP A 111 -15.90 12.73 10.01
C ASP A 111 -15.06 13.44 11.07
N ALA A 112 -14.44 12.72 12.02
CA ALA A 112 -13.57 13.32 13.04
C ALA A 112 -12.33 14.04 12.45
N GLY A 113 -11.72 13.46 11.41
CA GLY A 113 -10.59 14.03 10.69
C GLY A 113 -10.96 15.27 9.88
N LEU A 114 -12.13 15.27 9.22
CA LEU A 114 -12.65 16.45 8.52
C LEU A 114 -13.03 17.57 9.50
N TYR A 115 -13.55 17.23 10.68
CA TYR A 115 -13.84 18.20 11.74
C TYR A 115 -12.57 18.83 12.33
N LEU A 116 -11.43 18.10 12.37
CA LEU A 116 -10.16 18.66 12.84
C LEU A 116 -9.43 19.45 11.74
N PHE A 117 -9.48 19.03 10.47
CA PHE A 117 -8.78 19.72 9.38
C PHE A 117 -9.51 20.96 8.87
N ARG A 118 -10.84 21.03 9.00
CA ARG A 118 -11.64 22.21 8.60
C ARG A 118 -11.71 23.30 9.67
N LYS A 119 -11.37 23.00 10.93
CA LYS A 119 -11.53 23.93 12.06
C LYS A 119 -10.23 24.64 12.46
N ASN A 120 -9.29 24.82 11.53
CA ASN A 120 -8.11 25.65 11.75
C ASN A 120 -7.97 26.79 10.72
N LYS A 121 -9.09 27.43 10.40
CA LYS A 121 -9.12 28.83 9.95
C LYS A 121 -10.01 29.64 10.88
N GLY A 122 -9.42 30.01 12.02
CA GLY A 122 -9.82 31.13 12.86
C GLY A 122 -11.27 31.13 13.35
N LYS A 123 -11.53 30.49 14.49
CA LYS A 123 -12.48 30.95 15.52
C LYS A 123 -12.48 29.99 16.72
N THR A 124 -12.13 30.52 17.87
CA THR A 124 -12.30 29.91 19.19
C THR A 124 -13.75 29.57 19.44
N PHE A 125 -14.07 28.29 19.63
CA PHE A 125 -15.36 27.87 20.18
C PHE A 125 -15.14 26.81 21.25
N HIS A 126 -15.59 27.13 22.45
CA HIS A 126 -15.79 26.19 23.56
C HIS A 126 -16.82 25.13 23.13
N ALA A 127 -16.33 23.93 22.80
CA ALA A 127 -17.19 22.77 22.63
C ALA A 127 -17.27 22.01 23.98
N LYS A 128 -18.37 22.20 24.70
CA LYS A 128 -18.73 21.40 25.86
C LYS A 128 -19.22 20.04 25.35
N CYS A 129 -18.32 19.06 25.25
CA CYS A 129 -18.69 17.70 24.89
C CYS A 129 -19.47 17.07 26.06
N ASN A 130 -20.79 16.97 25.91
CA ASN A 130 -21.60 16.09 26.75
C ASN A 130 -21.46 14.67 26.20
N PHE A 131 -20.52 13.92 26.78
CA PHE A 131 -20.37 12.47 26.60
C PHE A 131 -21.57 11.79 27.27
N ARG A 132 -22.71 11.76 26.58
CA ARG A 132 -23.89 11.03 27.04
C ARG A 132 -23.65 9.55 26.74
N LYS A 133 -23.46 8.77 27.80
CA LYS A 133 -23.31 7.31 27.85
C LYS A 133 -24.11 6.61 26.72
N LEU A 134 -23.40 6.10 25.73
CA LEU A 134 -23.85 4.99 24.87
C LEU A 134 -23.46 3.67 25.55
N SER A 135 -23.98 3.48 26.76
CA SER A 135 -24.12 2.17 27.39
C SER A 135 -25.61 1.99 27.59
N ASP A 136 -26.11 0.81 27.22
CA ASP A 136 -27.44 0.30 27.53
C ASP A 136 -28.51 0.65 26.48
N LYS A 137 -28.45 -0.04 25.34
CA LYS A 137 -29.64 -0.59 24.65
C LYS A 137 -29.22 -1.56 23.54
N SER A 138 -28.63 -2.68 23.96
CA SER A 138 -28.83 -3.94 23.24
C SER A 138 -30.22 -4.45 23.63
N ASN A 139 -31.22 -4.16 22.81
CA ASN A 139 -32.50 -4.84 22.92
C ASN A 139 -33.01 -5.14 21.51
N ASN A 140 -33.19 -6.43 21.29
CA ASN A 140 -33.71 -7.08 20.09
C ASN A 140 -34.84 -6.27 19.45
N ASN A 141 -34.66 -5.96 18.17
CA ASN A 141 -35.74 -5.97 17.19
C ASN A 141 -35.13 -6.07 15.79
N TYR A 142 -35.08 -7.29 15.25
CA TYR A 142 -34.98 -7.52 13.81
C TYR A 142 -36.30 -7.02 13.19
N VAL A 143 -36.28 -5.80 12.67
CA VAL A 143 -37.39 -5.27 11.89
C VAL A 143 -37.36 -5.95 10.52
N SER A 144 -38.38 -6.77 10.30
CA SER A 144 -38.75 -7.45 9.07
C SER A 144 -38.83 -6.47 7.89
N SER A 145 -37.93 -6.59 6.91
CA SER A 145 -37.86 -5.75 5.70
C SER A 145 -38.85 -6.18 4.60
N ARG A 146 -40.09 -6.56 4.94
CA ARG A 146 -41.13 -6.88 3.96
C ARG A 146 -42.38 -6.01 4.15
N GLU A 147 -42.27 -4.70 3.94
CA GLU A 147 -43.44 -3.87 3.59
C GLU A 147 -43.05 -2.43 3.21
N ILE A 148 -42.25 -2.27 2.15
CA ILE A 148 -42.26 -1.02 1.38
C ILE A 148 -42.17 -1.41 -0.10
N ARG A 149 -43.26 -2.02 -0.57
CA ARG A 149 -43.59 -2.14 -1.98
C ARG A 149 -44.95 -1.46 -2.13
N ASN A 150 -44.93 -0.17 -2.42
CA ASN A 150 -45.82 0.54 -3.35
C ASN A 150 -45.74 2.06 -3.10
N GLU A 151 -45.83 2.80 -4.19
CA GLU A 151 -45.87 4.27 -4.28
C GLU A 151 -44.53 4.99 -4.13
N VAL A 152 -43.73 5.02 -5.21
CA VAL A 152 -43.39 6.30 -5.86
C VAL A 152 -43.23 6.05 -7.36
N SER A 153 -44.26 6.42 -8.10
CA SER A 153 -44.26 6.53 -9.55
C SER A 153 -43.75 7.92 -9.96
N VAL A 154 -42.87 7.94 -10.97
CA VAL A 154 -42.59 9.05 -11.89
C VAL A 154 -41.89 10.28 -11.30
N GLN A 155 -40.56 10.29 -11.38
CA GLN A 155 -39.80 11.51 -11.66
C GLN A 155 -38.61 11.20 -12.58
N LYS A 156 -38.70 11.75 -13.80
CA LYS A 156 -37.67 11.96 -14.83
C LYS A 156 -36.21 11.69 -14.41
N GLU A 157 -35.64 10.63 -14.98
CA GLU A 157 -34.21 10.52 -15.22
C GLU A 157 -33.82 11.50 -16.35
N THR A 158 -33.41 12.69 -15.97
CA THR A 158 -32.57 13.55 -16.81
C THR A 158 -31.20 13.64 -16.18
N SER A 159 -30.28 12.84 -16.72
CA SER A 159 -28.91 13.24 -17.06
C SER A 159 -28.25 14.22 -16.09
N ASP A 160 -27.80 13.72 -14.95
CA ASP A 160 -26.80 14.39 -14.13
C ASP A 160 -25.94 13.33 -13.43
N GLU A 161 -25.32 12.48 -14.25
CA GLU A 161 -24.19 11.62 -13.90
C GLU A 161 -22.96 12.50 -13.65
N LYS A 162 -23.07 13.39 -12.66
CA LYS A 162 -21.93 14.06 -12.07
C LYS A 162 -21.13 12.99 -11.35
N ARG A 163 -20.11 12.49 -12.06
CA ARG A 163 -18.93 11.76 -11.56
C ARG A 163 -18.75 11.99 -10.05
N LYS A 164 -19.36 11.15 -9.23
CA LYS A 164 -18.98 11.05 -7.83
C LYS A 164 -17.59 10.44 -7.88
N LYS A 165 -16.56 11.30 -7.77
CA LYS A 165 -15.19 10.83 -7.65
C LYS A 165 -15.19 9.82 -6.50
N PRO A 166 -14.70 8.59 -6.71
CA PRO A 166 -14.72 7.56 -5.68
C PRO A 166 -14.07 8.14 -4.43
N TYR A 167 -14.80 8.14 -3.31
CA TYR A 167 -14.28 8.60 -2.02
C TYR A 167 -13.05 7.73 -1.71
N LYS A 168 -11.87 8.34 -1.74
CA LYS A 168 -10.64 7.70 -1.27
C LYS A 168 -10.79 7.48 0.23
N SER A 169 -11.15 6.25 0.62
CA SER A 169 -11.19 5.81 2.02
C SER A 169 -9.85 6.13 2.70
N GLY A 170 -9.90 6.86 3.81
CA GLY A 170 -8.74 7.38 4.53
C GLY A 170 -7.78 6.32 5.09
N ALA A 171 -8.21 5.05 5.16
CA ALA A 171 -7.36 3.94 5.59
C ALA A 171 -6.23 3.62 4.59
N GLY A 172 -6.33 4.08 3.33
CA GLY A 172 -5.30 3.89 2.32
C GLY A 172 -4.05 4.77 2.50
N TYR A 173 -4.14 5.89 3.22
CA TYR A 173 -3.03 6.86 3.28
C TYR A 173 -1.82 6.37 4.08
N PHE A 174 -2.02 5.51 5.07
CA PHE A 174 -0.91 4.99 5.88
C PHE A 174 -0.01 4.06 5.05
N PHE A 175 -0.59 3.22 4.22
CA PHE A 175 0.16 2.34 3.30
C PHE A 175 0.80 3.12 2.15
N GLU A 176 0.17 4.19 1.67
CA GLU A 176 0.74 5.06 0.64
C GLU A 176 2.04 5.73 1.12
N LEU A 177 2.10 6.22 2.37
CA LEU A 177 3.31 6.85 2.91
C LEU A 177 4.51 5.89 2.97
N GLU A 178 4.28 4.64 3.38
CA GLU A 178 5.33 3.63 3.44
C GLU A 178 5.81 3.21 2.04
N ASP A 179 4.88 2.99 1.10
CA ASP A 179 5.20 2.70 -0.31
C ASP A 179 6.01 3.83 -0.94
N VAL A 180 5.60 5.07 -0.69
CA VAL A 180 6.28 6.29 -1.14
C VAL A 180 7.69 6.35 -0.53
N ALA A 181 7.83 6.20 0.79
CA ALA A 181 9.13 6.22 1.44
C ALA A 181 10.08 5.13 0.90
N LEU A 182 9.56 3.91 0.69
CA LEU A 182 10.31 2.80 0.10
C LEU A 182 10.86 3.18 -1.28
N GLN A 183 10.01 3.74 -2.14
CA GLN A 183 10.37 4.13 -3.50
C GLN A 183 11.38 5.29 -3.53
N TRP A 184 11.11 6.36 -2.77
CA TRP A 184 11.99 7.53 -2.74
C TRP A 184 13.35 7.19 -2.16
N SER A 185 13.45 6.22 -1.25
CA SER A 185 14.74 5.78 -0.71
C SER A 185 15.68 5.23 -1.80
N THR A 186 15.17 4.43 -2.75
CA THR A 186 15.98 3.83 -3.82
C THR A 186 16.43 4.89 -4.83
N ILE A 187 15.54 5.81 -5.20
CA ILE A 187 15.85 6.91 -6.11
C ILE A 187 16.87 7.85 -5.47
N PHE A 188 16.65 8.24 -4.21
CA PHE A 188 17.53 9.13 -3.47
C PHE A 188 18.94 8.54 -3.31
N LEU A 189 19.03 7.25 -2.97
CA LEU A 189 20.32 6.59 -2.81
C LEU A 189 21.07 6.45 -4.14
N SER A 190 20.36 6.13 -5.22
CA SER A 190 20.95 6.07 -6.57
C SER A 190 21.45 7.44 -7.04
N LEU A 191 20.72 8.51 -6.69
CA LEU A 191 21.12 9.90 -6.97
C LEU A 191 22.39 10.28 -6.19
N ILE A 192 22.47 9.92 -4.90
CA ILE A 192 23.67 10.16 -4.09
C ILE A 192 24.88 9.43 -4.68
N LEU A 193 24.74 8.15 -5.03
CA LEU A 193 25.84 7.38 -5.63
C LEU A 193 26.30 7.97 -6.97
N SER A 194 25.34 8.40 -7.80
CA SER A 194 25.64 9.09 -9.06
C SER A 194 26.39 10.40 -8.82
N ALA A 195 25.93 11.23 -7.87
CA ALA A 195 26.58 12.49 -7.51
C ALA A 195 27.99 12.30 -6.97
N ILE A 196 28.21 11.31 -6.09
CA ILE A 196 29.55 10.95 -5.58
C ILE A 196 30.45 10.49 -6.73
N SER A 197 29.92 9.70 -7.67
CA SER A 197 30.67 9.25 -8.84
C SER A 197 31.11 10.41 -9.73
N ILE A 198 30.19 11.32 -10.06
CA ILE A 198 30.47 12.52 -10.84
C ILE A 198 31.49 13.42 -10.13
N PHE A 199 31.34 13.62 -8.82
CA PHE A 199 32.29 14.40 -8.02
C PHE A 199 33.69 13.79 -8.03
N ASN A 200 33.81 12.47 -7.89
CA ASN A 200 35.10 11.77 -7.99
C ASN A 200 35.72 11.88 -9.38
N ILE A 201 34.90 11.85 -10.44
CA ILE A 201 35.36 12.06 -11.82
C ILE A 201 35.93 13.47 -11.96
N ILE A 202 35.22 14.50 -11.49
CA ILE A 202 35.63 15.92 -11.59
C ILE A 202 36.91 16.18 -10.77
N THR A 203 36.97 15.72 -9.53
CA THR A 203 38.10 16.01 -8.62
C THR A 203 39.38 15.25 -8.97
N LYS A 204 39.27 14.05 -9.57
CA LYS A 204 40.42 13.25 -10.00
C LYS A 204 40.80 13.46 -11.46
N THR A 205 40.41 14.58 -12.08
CA THR A 205 40.81 14.95 -13.44
C THR A 205 42.32 15.30 -13.58
N GLY A 206 43.20 14.55 -12.94
CA GLY A 206 44.52 14.24 -13.50
C GLY A 206 44.35 13.05 -14.44
N PHE A 207 44.58 13.26 -15.74
CA PHE A 207 44.31 12.40 -16.90
C PHE A 207 45.04 11.03 -16.91
N SER A 208 45.02 10.28 -15.80
CA SER A 208 45.66 8.97 -15.68
C SER A 208 44.63 7.84 -15.87
N SER A 209 45.10 6.75 -16.50
CA SER A 209 44.36 5.65 -17.15
C SER A 209 43.37 4.84 -16.28
N GLN A 210 43.04 5.25 -15.06
CA GLN A 210 42.11 4.57 -14.16
C GLN A 210 40.64 5.06 -14.28
N SER A 211 40.28 5.66 -15.42
CA SER A 211 39.00 6.37 -15.61
C SER A 211 37.77 5.45 -15.71
N HIS A 212 37.93 4.18 -16.09
CA HIS A 212 36.80 3.29 -16.40
C HIS A 212 35.89 2.98 -15.19
N THR A 213 36.43 2.88 -13.97
CA THR A 213 35.65 2.49 -12.79
C THR A 213 34.63 3.55 -12.37
N GLY A 214 34.96 4.84 -12.56
CA GLY A 214 34.03 5.94 -12.26
C GLY A 214 32.83 5.94 -13.21
N TYR A 215 33.07 5.70 -14.51
CA TYR A 215 32.00 5.61 -15.49
C TYR A 215 31.06 4.42 -15.23
N ILE A 216 31.60 3.26 -14.85
CA ILE A 216 30.77 2.10 -14.48
C ILE A 216 29.87 2.43 -13.29
N LEU A 217 30.40 3.09 -12.24
CA LEU A 217 29.62 3.48 -11.08
C LEU A 217 28.54 4.52 -11.43
N ALA A 218 28.85 5.51 -12.28
CA ALA A 218 27.87 6.49 -12.74
C ALA A 218 26.76 5.84 -13.58
N PHE A 219 27.14 4.96 -14.52
CA PHE A 219 26.21 4.24 -15.39
C PHE A 219 25.27 3.35 -14.57
N THR A 220 25.79 2.61 -13.60
CA THR A 220 24.99 1.73 -12.73
C THR A 220 24.02 2.52 -11.85
N GLY A 221 24.40 3.69 -11.34
CA GLY A 221 23.49 4.58 -10.61
C GLY A 221 22.34 5.08 -11.49
N ILE A 222 22.64 5.54 -12.71
CA ILE A 222 21.62 6.01 -13.67
C ILE A 222 20.72 4.86 -14.12
N ALA A 223 21.30 3.70 -14.45
CA ALA A 223 20.55 2.51 -14.83
C ALA A 223 19.62 2.04 -13.70
N GLY A 224 20.09 2.06 -12.45
CA GLY A 224 19.29 1.76 -11.27
C GLY A 224 18.09 2.70 -11.11
N MET A 225 18.27 4.00 -11.33
CA MET A 225 17.16 4.97 -11.33
C MET A 225 16.13 4.68 -12.42
N ILE A 226 16.58 4.47 -13.66
CA ILE A 226 15.69 4.19 -14.80
C ILE A 226 14.92 2.89 -14.55
N LEU A 227 15.61 1.84 -14.12
CA LEU A 227 15.01 0.53 -13.88
C LEU A 227 13.99 0.59 -12.74
N SER A 228 14.31 1.29 -11.64
CA SER A 228 13.37 1.51 -10.53
C SER A 228 12.13 2.28 -10.98
N TYR A 229 12.30 3.30 -11.82
CA TYR A 229 11.17 4.07 -12.38
C TYR A 229 10.30 3.22 -13.32
N LEU A 230 10.90 2.43 -14.21
CA LEU A 230 10.18 1.52 -15.10
C LEU A 230 9.42 0.46 -14.31
N PHE A 231 10.04 -0.10 -13.26
CA PHE A 231 9.41 -1.08 -12.40
C PHE A 231 8.19 -0.49 -11.68
N TYR A 232 8.33 0.71 -11.13
CA TYR A 232 7.21 1.43 -10.51
C TYR A 232 6.07 1.68 -11.50
N LYS A 233 6.38 2.19 -12.70
CA LYS A 233 5.36 2.46 -13.71
C LYS A 233 4.69 1.17 -14.20
N GLY A 234 5.45 0.10 -14.32
CA GLY A 234 4.96 -1.24 -14.62
C GLY A 234 4.01 -1.75 -13.54
N PHE A 235 4.35 -1.51 -12.26
CA PHE A 235 3.49 -1.85 -11.14
C PHE A 235 2.14 -1.17 -11.24
N GLU A 236 2.14 0.15 -11.38
CA GLU A 236 0.93 0.96 -11.34
C GLU A 236 -0.05 0.48 -12.42
N LYS A 237 0.46 0.20 -13.62
CA LYS A 237 -0.32 -0.40 -14.71
C LYS A 237 -0.85 -1.80 -14.37
N HIS A 238 -0.07 -2.63 -13.70
CA HIS A 238 -0.49 -3.97 -13.28
C HIS A 238 -1.51 -3.96 -12.14
N LYS A 239 -1.47 -3.00 -11.22
CA LYS A 239 -2.47 -2.88 -10.15
C LYS A 239 -3.86 -2.68 -10.72
N ASP A 240 -4.00 -1.76 -11.68
CA ASP A 240 -5.28 -1.49 -12.33
C ASP A 240 -5.79 -2.72 -13.09
N THR A 241 -4.90 -3.41 -13.81
CA THR A 241 -5.25 -4.62 -14.57
C THR A 241 -5.68 -5.75 -13.62
N LEU A 242 -4.93 -5.96 -12.54
CA LEU A 242 -5.22 -6.98 -11.54
C LEU A 242 -6.57 -6.71 -10.87
N PHE A 243 -6.86 -5.45 -10.54
CA PHE A 243 -8.14 -5.06 -9.96
C PHE A 243 -9.30 -5.42 -10.88
N VAL A 244 -9.19 -5.12 -12.18
CA VAL A 244 -10.20 -5.48 -13.19
C VAL A 244 -10.36 -6.99 -13.32
N VAL A 245 -9.25 -7.75 -13.35
CA VAL A 245 -9.29 -9.22 -13.46
C VAL A 245 -9.95 -9.84 -12.23
N VAL A 246 -9.56 -9.40 -11.03
CA VAL A 246 -10.14 -9.88 -9.77
C VAL A 246 -11.62 -9.54 -9.68
N GLN A 247 -12.02 -8.34 -10.14
CA GLN A 247 -13.43 -7.96 -10.20
C GLN A 247 -14.24 -8.89 -11.12
N ARG A 248 -13.73 -9.20 -12.33
CA ARG A 248 -14.39 -10.10 -13.29
C ARG A 248 -14.49 -11.54 -12.80
N LEU A 249 -13.42 -12.08 -12.22
CA LEU A 249 -13.45 -13.40 -11.55
C LEU A 249 -14.43 -13.41 -10.37
N GLY A 250 -14.60 -12.24 -9.76
CA GLY A 250 -15.65 -11.98 -8.81
C GLY A 250 -17.04 -12.28 -9.41
N GLU A 251 -17.40 -11.60 -10.48
CA GLU A 251 -18.72 -11.72 -11.10
C GLU A 251 -19.00 -13.16 -11.59
N SER A 252 -18.04 -13.81 -12.25
CA SER A 252 -18.23 -15.17 -12.79
C SER A 252 -18.56 -16.23 -11.74
N LEU A 253 -17.98 -16.12 -10.54
CA LEU A 253 -18.24 -17.08 -9.44
C LEU A 253 -19.61 -16.90 -8.77
N ILE A 254 -20.25 -15.74 -8.94
CA ILE A 254 -21.61 -15.51 -8.41
C ILE A 254 -22.63 -16.16 -9.34
N ASP A 255 -22.45 -15.98 -10.65
CA ASP A 255 -23.34 -16.55 -11.68
C ASP A 255 -23.40 -18.09 -11.62
N GLU A 256 -22.27 -18.74 -11.31
CA GLU A 256 -22.19 -20.19 -11.14
C GLU A 256 -23.00 -20.71 -9.95
N LYS A 257 -23.14 -19.92 -8.87
CA LYS A 257 -23.92 -20.33 -7.69
C LYS A 257 -25.42 -20.11 -7.83
N THR A 258 -25.86 -19.32 -8.81
CA THR A 258 -27.28 -18.99 -9.02
C THR A 258 -28.01 -19.93 -9.99
N ASN A 259 -27.29 -20.76 -10.74
CA ASN A 259 -27.83 -21.82 -11.58
C ASN A 259 -27.81 -23.17 -10.85
#